data_AF-A0A653MV85-F1
#
_entry.id   AF-A0A653MV85-F1
#
_cell.length_a   1.000
_cell.length_b   1.000
_cell.length_c   1.000
_cell.angle_alpha   90.00
_cell.angle_beta   90.00
_cell.angle_gamma   90.00
#
_symmetry.space_group_name_H-M   'P 1'
#
loop_
_entity.id
_entity.type
_entity.pdbx_description
1 polymer ?
#
loop_
_entity_poly.entity_id
_entity_poly.type
_entity_poly.pdbx_seq_one_letter_code
_entity_poly.pdbx_strand_id
1 'polypeptide(L)'
;MKEEKTIVIGCDQSDMLAILLDRLKTIPNFLVNVISVSRITDLLSITKSLYPSLLIFNFRNNQNAIEDFNHFVNKPEIPLLCLYNHYDSQSYLCNDKNIIFSYALESIHNKAFFTSTVRSIFLLKNQSQNTIPNTSLAAQAIERDITHTNRNMSRYVLELDQKLEVLHSVKERIKTLCPSVDNATRMELLSIVNAIKTSANDTKLWEDFKLYFEKTNPNFLLLLAKKHPQLTTKDLKYCCYLKMNMSNDDIRSLLGINQESVRTHKYRLKKKMRLSKELDLHSYLKAI
;
A
#
# COMPACT_ATOMS: atom_id res chain seq x y z
N MET A 1 14.74 14.83 -12.69
CA MET A 1 14.43 15.77 -11.58
C MET A 1 13.59 15.05 -10.54
N LYS A 2 13.78 15.34 -9.24
CA LYS A 2 12.86 14.85 -8.20
C LYS A 2 11.54 15.60 -8.34
N GLU A 3 10.42 14.90 -8.17
CA GLU A 3 9.09 15.51 -8.25
C GLU A 3 8.77 16.23 -6.92
N GLU A 4 8.23 17.44 -7.01
CA GLU A 4 7.85 18.22 -5.83
C GLU A 4 6.50 17.78 -5.28
N LYS A 5 6.42 17.56 -3.98
CA LYS A 5 5.20 17.17 -3.26
C LYS A 5 5.01 18.05 -2.04
N THR A 6 3.80 18.57 -1.86
CA THR A 6 3.44 19.35 -0.67
C THR A 6 2.69 18.47 0.32
N ILE A 7 3.16 18.38 1.55
CA ILE A 7 2.48 17.72 2.67
C ILE A 7 1.96 18.79 3.62
N VAL A 8 0.70 18.70 4.02
CA VAL A 8 0.18 19.53 5.12
C VAL A 8 -0.13 18.62 6.31
N ILE A 9 0.42 18.96 7.48
CA ILE A 9 0.25 18.22 8.73
C ILE A 9 -0.70 19.00 9.64
N GLY A 10 -1.80 18.38 10.01
CA GLY A 10 -2.62 18.81 11.15
C GLY A 10 -2.17 18.09 12.41
N CYS A 11 -1.50 18.79 13.33
CA CYS A 11 -1.06 18.20 14.60
C CYS A 11 -1.07 19.22 15.74
N ASP A 12 -1.79 18.90 16.81
CA ASP A 12 -1.97 19.74 18.00
C ASP A 12 -0.99 19.41 19.15
N GLN A 13 -0.05 18.50 18.91
CA GLN A 13 0.97 18.07 19.87
C GLN A 13 2.38 18.36 19.34
N SER A 14 3.11 19.24 20.02
CA SER A 14 4.44 19.70 19.59
C SER A 14 5.49 18.58 19.48
N ASP A 15 5.50 17.63 20.43
CA ASP A 15 6.46 16.51 20.43
C ASP A 15 6.25 15.60 19.22
N MET A 16 4.99 15.29 18.92
CA MET A 16 4.62 14.48 17.76
C MET A 16 4.92 15.21 16.45
N LEU A 17 4.65 16.51 16.38
CA LEU A 17 4.99 17.32 15.21
C LEU A 17 6.50 17.27 14.94
N ALA A 18 7.34 17.42 15.96
CA ALA A 18 8.79 17.35 15.82
C ALA A 18 9.25 15.99 15.25
N ILE A 19 8.67 14.89 15.74
CA ILE A 19 8.92 13.56 15.19
C ILE A 19 8.52 13.49 13.72
N LEU A 20 7.29 13.91 13.38
CA LEU A 20 6.78 13.86 12.00
C LEU A 20 7.65 14.66 11.03
N LEU A 21 8.06 15.87 11.42
CA LEU A 21 8.95 16.70 10.62
C LEU A 21 10.29 16.00 10.38
N ASP A 22 10.88 15.36 11.41
CA ASP A 22 12.12 14.58 11.21
C ASP A 22 11.95 13.40 10.26
N ARG A 23 10.80 12.72 10.33
CA ARG A 23 10.49 11.56 9.48
C ARG A 23 10.28 11.95 8.02
N LEU A 24 9.78 13.16 7.75
CA LEU A 24 9.49 13.64 6.39
C LEU A 24 10.66 14.34 5.69
N LYS A 25 11.78 14.63 6.39
CA LYS A 25 12.96 15.32 5.82
C LYS A 25 13.48 14.71 4.52
N THR A 26 13.41 13.39 4.38
CA THR A 26 13.95 12.67 3.23
C THR A 26 12.98 11.58 2.80
N ILE A 27 12.22 11.85 1.73
CA ILE A 27 11.46 10.83 1.02
C ILE A 27 12.18 10.53 -0.31
N PRO A 28 12.62 9.28 -0.56
CA PRO A 28 13.30 8.93 -1.80
C PRO A 28 12.48 9.30 -3.04
N ASN A 29 13.15 9.85 -4.06
CA ASN A 29 12.60 10.28 -5.36
C ASN A 29 11.70 11.53 -5.34
N PHE A 30 11.34 12.06 -4.17
CA PHE A 30 10.48 13.24 -4.04
C PHE A 30 11.22 14.38 -3.33
N LEU A 31 10.91 15.62 -3.73
CA LEU A 31 11.26 16.81 -2.96
C LEU A 31 10.01 17.22 -2.17
N VAL A 32 10.08 17.15 -0.85
CA VAL A 32 8.89 17.33 0.00
C VAL A 32 8.93 18.70 0.65
N ASN A 33 7.89 19.51 0.40
CA ASN A 33 7.63 20.73 1.16
C ASN A 33 6.58 20.42 2.23
N VAL A 34 6.86 20.75 3.49
CA VAL A 34 6.00 20.42 4.62
C VAL A 34 5.47 21.69 5.27
N ILE A 35 4.15 21.76 5.44
CA ILE A 35 3.46 22.83 6.15
C ILE A 35 2.74 22.20 7.33
N SER A 36 2.88 22.77 8.52
CA SER A 36 2.22 22.26 9.72
C SER A 36 1.26 23.28 10.31
N VAL A 37 0.13 22.81 10.81
CA VAL A 37 -0.87 23.60 11.52
C VAL A 37 -1.36 22.86 12.75
N SER A 38 -1.71 23.61 13.79
CA SER A 38 -2.19 23.05 15.06
C SER A 38 -3.71 23.09 15.20
N ARG A 39 -4.42 23.82 14.34
CA ARG A 39 -5.87 23.95 14.37
C ARG A 39 -6.49 23.38 13.11
N ILE A 40 -7.62 22.68 13.28
CA ILE A 40 -8.37 22.12 12.15
C ILE A 40 -8.84 23.23 11.19
N THR A 41 -9.29 24.38 11.69
CA THR A 41 -9.72 25.51 10.85
C THR A 41 -8.64 26.01 9.90
N ASP A 42 -7.39 26.02 10.36
CA ASP A 42 -6.23 26.44 9.58
C ASP A 42 -5.87 25.36 8.54
N LEU A 43 -5.94 24.09 8.95
CA LEU A 43 -5.76 22.94 8.05
C LEU A 43 -6.75 22.99 6.88
N LEU A 44 -8.01 23.26 7.18
CA LEU A 44 -9.08 23.37 6.20
C LEU A 44 -8.84 24.52 5.22
N SER A 45 -8.47 25.69 5.73
CA SER A 45 -8.19 26.89 4.94
C SER A 45 -6.99 26.68 4.00
N ILE A 46 -5.89 26.14 4.53
CA ILE A 46 -4.68 25.84 3.76
C ILE A 46 -4.94 24.75 2.72
N THR A 47 -5.71 23.71 3.06
CA THR A 47 -6.03 22.63 2.12
C THR A 47 -6.75 23.18 0.89
N LYS A 48 -7.75 24.07 1.08
CA LYS A 48 -8.46 24.70 -0.05
C LYS A 48 -7.55 25.57 -0.91
N SER A 49 -6.56 26.24 -0.32
CA SER A 49 -5.67 27.13 -1.05
C SER A 49 -4.54 26.39 -1.78
N LEU A 50 -4.00 25.32 -1.22
CA LEU A 50 -2.76 24.69 -1.69
C LEU A 50 -2.95 23.35 -2.38
N TYR A 51 -4.11 22.70 -2.22
CA TYR A 51 -4.39 21.35 -2.75
C TYR A 51 -3.22 20.37 -2.55
N PRO A 52 -2.84 20.08 -1.30
CA PRO A 52 -1.65 19.31 -1.00
C PRO A 52 -1.65 17.90 -1.63
N SER A 53 -0.44 17.37 -1.79
CA SER A 53 -0.23 16.01 -2.29
C SER A 53 -0.60 14.94 -1.26
N LEU A 54 -0.50 15.27 0.03
CA LEU A 54 -0.88 14.42 1.16
C LEU A 54 -1.24 15.30 2.35
N LEU A 55 -2.27 14.90 3.09
CA LEU A 55 -2.60 15.44 4.40
C LEU A 55 -2.26 14.41 5.47
N ILE A 56 -1.63 14.84 6.56
CA ILE A 56 -1.37 13.98 7.72
C ILE A 56 -2.16 14.50 8.91
N PHE A 57 -2.96 13.63 9.52
CA PHE A 57 -3.80 13.95 10.68
C PHE A 57 -3.23 13.28 11.92
N ASN A 58 -2.90 14.10 12.92
CA ASN A 58 -2.55 13.65 14.26
C ASN A 58 -3.05 14.67 15.30
N PHE A 59 -4.37 14.78 15.39
CA PHE A 59 -5.05 15.54 16.43
C PHE A 59 -5.41 14.64 17.61
N ARG A 60 -5.56 15.21 18.80
CA ARG A 60 -6.07 14.46 19.97
C ARG A 60 -7.40 13.77 19.71
N ASN A 61 -8.24 14.35 18.84
CA ASN A 61 -9.46 13.74 18.34
C ASN A 61 -9.48 13.77 16.80
N ASN A 62 -8.86 12.76 16.20
CA ASN A 62 -8.83 12.62 14.73
C ASN A 62 -10.23 12.45 14.13
N GLN A 63 -11.17 11.83 14.84
CA GLN A 63 -12.53 11.62 14.32
C GLN A 63 -13.21 12.96 14.03
N ASN A 64 -13.28 13.85 15.03
CA ASN A 64 -13.89 15.17 14.85
C ASN A 64 -13.18 15.97 13.74
N ALA A 65 -11.84 15.94 13.72
CA ALA A 65 -11.07 16.65 12.70
C ALA A 65 -11.39 16.15 11.28
N ILE A 66 -11.58 14.84 11.10
CA ILE A 66 -11.94 14.23 9.81
C ILE A 66 -13.40 14.54 9.45
N GLU A 67 -14.32 14.54 10.42
CA GLU A 67 -15.71 14.95 10.21
C GLU A 67 -15.80 16.41 9.74
N ASP A 68 -15.10 17.33 10.42
CA ASP A 68 -14.98 18.74 10.03
C ASP A 68 -14.41 18.89 8.61
N PHE A 69 -13.37 18.10 8.30
CA PHE A 69 -12.78 18.06 6.97
C PHE A 69 -13.75 17.60 5.89
N ASN A 70 -14.48 16.53 6.16
CA ASN A 70 -15.47 15.96 5.26
C ASN A 70 -16.67 16.89 5.02
N HIS A 71 -17.02 17.70 6.02
CA HIS A 71 -18.08 18.71 5.89
C HIS A 71 -17.61 19.91 5.07
N PHE A 72 -16.37 20.33 5.25
CA PHE A 72 -15.85 21.56 4.64
C PHE A 72 -15.38 21.40 3.18
N VAL A 73 -14.97 20.19 2.79
CA VAL A 73 -14.41 19.89 1.46
C VAL A 73 -15.31 18.91 0.71
N ASN A 74 -16.06 19.42 -0.28
CA ASN A 74 -17.09 18.63 -1.00
C ASN A 74 -16.54 17.56 -1.97
N LYS A 75 -15.25 17.59 -2.33
CA LYS A 75 -14.58 16.57 -3.17
C LYS A 75 -13.09 16.41 -2.80
N PRO A 76 -12.71 15.54 -1.86
CA PRO A 76 -11.29 15.35 -1.58
C PRO A 76 -10.71 14.18 -2.39
N GLU A 77 -9.94 14.51 -3.43
CA GLU A 77 -8.99 13.58 -4.07
C GLU A 77 -7.62 13.58 -3.38
N ILE A 78 -7.53 14.25 -2.23
CA ILE A 78 -6.30 14.37 -1.46
C ILE A 78 -6.22 13.17 -0.52
N PRO A 79 -5.14 12.36 -0.59
CA PRO A 79 -4.96 11.27 0.36
C PRO A 79 -4.74 11.82 1.78
N LEU A 80 -5.42 11.20 2.74
CA LEU A 80 -5.30 11.49 4.17
C LEU A 80 -4.52 10.34 4.83
N LEU A 81 -3.50 10.64 5.62
CA LEU A 81 -2.80 9.69 6.48
C LEU A 81 -3.10 10.02 7.94
N CYS A 82 -3.93 9.21 8.58
CA CYS A 82 -4.35 9.39 9.96
C CYS A 82 -3.47 8.55 10.88
N LEU A 83 -2.78 9.20 11.81
CA LEU A 83 -2.01 8.52 12.84
C LEU A 83 -2.95 8.19 14.00
N TYR A 84 -3.06 6.92 14.39
CA TYR A 84 -4.04 6.49 15.40
C TYR A 84 -3.39 5.68 16.52
N ASN A 85 -3.96 5.74 17.71
CA ASN A 85 -3.60 4.89 18.83
C ASN A 85 -4.44 3.60 18.83
N HIS A 86 -3.97 2.52 19.46
CA HIS A 86 -4.70 1.24 19.51
C HIS A 86 -6.13 1.30 20.08
N TYR A 87 -6.44 2.36 20.81
CA TYR A 87 -7.77 2.61 21.37
C TYR A 87 -8.72 3.35 20.41
N ASP A 88 -8.20 3.90 19.31
CA ASP A 88 -9.01 4.53 18.27
C ASP A 88 -9.62 3.43 17.41
N SER A 89 -10.95 3.30 17.42
CA SER A 89 -11.60 2.28 16.60
C SER A 89 -11.39 2.59 15.10
N GLN A 90 -10.84 1.62 14.36
CA GLN A 90 -10.62 1.76 12.90
C GLN A 90 -11.94 1.98 12.13
N SER A 91 -13.09 1.64 12.73
CA SER A 91 -14.42 1.83 12.17
C SER A 91 -14.82 3.29 11.96
N TYR A 92 -14.26 4.24 12.71
CA TYR A 92 -14.63 5.67 12.61
C TYR A 92 -13.96 6.42 11.44
N LEU A 93 -12.97 5.80 10.79
CA LEU A 93 -12.19 6.40 9.71
C LEU A 93 -12.73 6.06 8.31
N CYS A 94 -13.84 5.31 8.22
CA CYS A 94 -14.46 4.94 6.95
C CYS A 94 -15.47 6.02 6.53
N ASN A 95 -15.11 6.84 5.54
CA ASN A 95 -16.06 7.66 4.80
C ASN A 95 -15.76 7.53 3.30
N ASP A 96 -16.80 7.31 2.48
CA ASP A 96 -16.70 7.08 1.03
C ASP A 96 -16.16 8.28 0.25
N LYS A 97 -15.96 9.43 0.92
CA LYS A 97 -15.55 10.68 0.30
C LYS A 97 -14.03 10.79 0.08
N ASN A 98 -13.17 10.18 0.91
CA ASN A 98 -11.72 10.42 0.92
C ASN A 98 -10.89 9.14 0.83
N ILE A 99 -9.64 9.25 0.33
CA ILE A 99 -8.65 8.16 0.45
C ILE A 99 -7.99 8.27 1.83
N ILE A 100 -8.46 7.49 2.80
CA ILE A 100 -7.93 7.52 4.17
C ILE A 100 -7.01 6.31 4.39
N PHE A 101 -5.76 6.61 4.66
CA PHE A 101 -4.73 5.69 5.13
C PHE A 101 -4.62 5.81 6.64
N SER A 102 -4.43 4.68 7.31
CA SER A 102 -4.25 4.63 8.76
C SER A 102 -2.81 4.19 9.08
N TYR A 103 -2.20 4.82 10.08
CA TYR A 103 -0.86 4.48 10.56
C TYR A 103 -0.83 4.41 12.09
N ALA A 104 -0.40 3.28 12.64
CA ALA A 104 -0.34 3.10 14.09
C ALA A 104 0.75 4.02 14.69
N LEU A 105 0.37 4.86 15.65
CA LEU A 105 1.25 5.87 16.24
C LEU A 105 2.50 5.27 16.89
N GLU A 106 2.38 4.11 17.54
CA GLU A 106 3.51 3.38 18.12
C GLU A 106 4.62 3.04 17.11
N SER A 107 4.27 2.94 15.82
CA SER A 107 5.20 2.61 14.75
C SER A 107 5.92 3.85 14.21
N ILE A 108 5.63 5.05 14.71
CA ILE A 108 6.19 6.31 14.19
C ILE A 108 7.71 6.41 14.38
N HIS A 109 8.25 5.68 15.36
CA HIS A 109 9.68 5.65 15.61
C HIS A 109 10.45 4.92 14.50
N ASN A 110 9.79 4.01 13.77
CA ASN A 110 10.38 3.35 12.62
C ASN A 110 10.41 4.28 11.40
N LYS A 111 11.55 4.96 11.22
CA LYS A 111 11.73 5.95 10.15
C LYS A 111 11.63 5.36 8.74
N ALA A 112 12.15 4.16 8.54
CA ALA A 112 12.13 3.49 7.23
C ALA A 112 10.70 3.15 6.81
N PHE A 113 9.89 2.65 7.76
CA PHE A 113 8.49 2.35 7.55
C PHE A 113 7.69 3.57 7.11
N PHE A 114 7.75 4.62 7.92
CA PHE A 114 6.96 5.83 7.71
C PHE A 114 7.34 6.50 6.38
N THR A 115 8.64 6.54 6.09
CA THR A 115 9.16 7.05 4.81
C THR A 115 8.62 6.25 3.63
N SER A 116 8.60 4.92 3.75
CA SER A 116 8.11 4.02 2.71
C SER A 116 6.61 4.16 2.50
N THR A 117 5.82 4.28 3.57
CA THR A 117 4.36 4.47 3.46
C THR A 117 4.01 5.81 2.82
N VAL A 118 4.65 6.91 3.23
CA VAL A 118 4.47 8.22 2.57
C VAL A 118 4.86 8.17 1.08
N ARG A 119 5.99 7.53 0.76
CA ARG A 119 6.43 7.32 -0.63
C ARG A 119 5.40 6.53 -1.45
N SER A 120 4.87 5.45 -0.89
CA SER A 120 3.86 4.62 -1.55
C SER A 120 2.58 5.40 -1.84
N ILE A 121 2.12 6.23 -0.90
CA ILE A 121 0.95 7.10 -1.10
C ILE A 121 1.16 8.06 -2.29
N PHE A 122 2.34 8.67 -2.41
CA PHE A 122 2.64 9.53 -3.55
C PHE A 122 2.67 8.78 -4.89
N LEU A 123 3.24 7.57 -4.92
CA LEU A 123 3.30 6.76 -6.14
C LEU A 123 1.90 6.32 -6.59
N LEU A 124 1.00 6.02 -5.65
CA LEU A 124 -0.39 5.65 -5.93
C LEU A 124 -1.17 6.80 -6.59
N LYS A 125 -0.98 8.04 -6.12
CA LYS A 125 -1.65 9.23 -6.70
C LYS A 125 -1.18 9.52 -8.13
N ASN A 126 0.09 9.31 -8.44
CA ASN A 126 0.62 9.54 -9.79
C ASN A 126 0.04 8.57 -10.83
N GLN A 127 -0.37 7.37 -10.42
CA GLN A 127 -1.05 6.42 -11.31
C GLN A 127 -2.49 6.86 -11.63
N SER A 128 -3.11 7.69 -10.78
CA SER A 128 -4.49 8.17 -10.96
C SER A 128 -4.62 9.33 -11.95
N GLN A 129 -3.56 10.13 -12.14
CA GLN A 129 -3.61 11.33 -13.00
C GLN A 129 -3.29 11.06 -14.48
N ASN A 130 -2.78 9.88 -14.83
CA ASN A 130 -2.41 9.52 -16.21
C ASN A 130 -3.59 8.96 -17.05
N THR A 131 -4.83 9.00 -16.55
CA THR A 131 -6.04 8.69 -17.33
C THR A 131 -6.65 9.98 -17.88
N ILE A 132 -6.62 10.08 -19.21
CA ILE A 132 -7.06 11.20 -20.06
C ILE A 132 -8.49 11.68 -19.72
N PRO A 133 -8.80 12.99 -19.76
CA PRO A 133 -10.14 13.51 -19.47
C PRO A 133 -11.11 13.25 -20.63
N ASN A 134 -12.28 12.64 -20.37
CA ASN A 134 -13.42 12.70 -21.29
C ASN A 134 -14.78 12.67 -20.57
N THR A 135 -15.62 13.63 -20.96
CA THR A 135 -16.85 14.10 -20.34
C THR A 135 -18.07 13.22 -20.69
N SER A 136 -18.38 12.20 -19.89
CA SER A 136 -19.61 11.41 -20.02
C SER A 136 -20.12 10.90 -18.66
N LEU A 137 -21.43 10.89 -18.44
CA LEU A 137 -22.08 10.42 -17.19
C LEU A 137 -21.77 8.94 -16.90
N ALA A 138 -21.63 8.09 -17.93
CA ALA A 138 -21.22 6.70 -17.77
C ALA A 138 -19.73 6.59 -17.40
N ALA A 139 -18.89 7.47 -17.95
CA ALA A 139 -17.46 7.54 -17.60
C ALA A 139 -17.27 8.00 -16.15
N GLN A 140 -18.11 8.92 -15.64
CA GLN A 140 -18.06 9.35 -14.23
C GLN A 140 -18.48 8.24 -13.25
N ALA A 141 -19.44 7.38 -13.62
CA ALA A 141 -19.81 6.23 -12.79
C ALA A 141 -18.70 5.17 -12.77
N ILE A 142 -18.08 4.90 -13.93
CA ILE A 142 -16.95 3.99 -14.06
C ILE A 142 -15.71 4.55 -13.34
N GLU A 143 -15.44 5.86 -13.42
CA GLU A 143 -14.38 6.52 -12.65
C GLU A 143 -14.64 6.46 -11.15
N ARG A 144 -15.88 6.64 -10.69
CA ARG A 144 -16.24 6.47 -9.27
C ARG A 144 -15.99 5.05 -8.79
N ASP A 145 -16.35 4.04 -9.58
CA ASP A 145 -16.09 2.64 -9.25
C ASP A 145 -14.60 2.30 -9.30
N ILE A 146 -13.86 2.79 -10.30
CA ILE A 146 -12.40 2.60 -10.41
C ILE A 146 -11.67 3.31 -9.27
N THR A 147 -12.05 4.54 -8.92
CA THR A 147 -11.46 5.28 -7.81
C THR A 147 -11.79 4.64 -6.46
N HIS A 148 -13.02 4.18 -6.25
CA HIS A 148 -13.40 3.43 -5.06
C HIS A 148 -12.64 2.09 -4.96
N THR A 149 -12.46 1.40 -6.08
CA THR A 149 -11.71 0.13 -6.15
C THR A 149 -10.21 0.33 -5.92
N ASN A 150 -9.62 1.40 -6.46
CA ASN A 150 -8.23 1.78 -6.23
C ASN A 150 -7.97 2.23 -4.78
N ARG A 151 -8.93 2.89 -4.13
CA ARG A 151 -8.86 3.25 -2.70
C ARG A 151 -8.76 2.01 -1.81
N ASN A 152 -9.60 1.01 -2.07
CA ASN A 152 -9.60 -0.24 -1.32
C ASN A 152 -8.34 -1.08 -1.59
N MET A 153 -7.84 -1.07 -2.83
CA MET A 153 -6.57 -1.71 -3.18
C MET A 153 -5.37 -1.03 -2.50
N SER A 154 -5.37 0.30 -2.39
CA SER A 154 -4.32 1.06 -1.71
C SER A 154 -4.29 0.80 -0.20
N ARG A 155 -5.47 0.70 0.43
CA ARG A 155 -5.62 0.27 1.82
C ARG A 155 -5.07 -1.14 2.03
N TYR A 156 -5.39 -2.06 1.12
CA TYR A 156 -4.92 -3.45 1.18
C TYR A 156 -3.40 -3.58 0.97
N VAL A 157 -2.84 -2.86 0.00
CA VAL A 157 -1.38 -2.81 -0.22
C VAL A 157 -0.68 -2.25 1.01
N LEU A 158 -1.25 -1.23 1.65
CA LEU A 158 -0.70 -0.69 2.89
C LEU A 158 -0.82 -1.68 4.05
N GLU A 159 -1.96 -2.32 4.26
CA GLU A 159 -2.14 -3.32 5.32
C GLU A 159 -1.18 -4.51 5.14
N LEU A 160 -0.93 -4.91 3.89
CA LEU A 160 0.07 -5.92 3.55
C LEU A 160 1.49 -5.44 3.84
N ASP A 161 1.85 -4.22 3.48
CA ASP A 161 3.17 -3.63 3.76
C ASP A 161 3.40 -3.51 5.28
N GLN A 162 2.36 -3.12 6.03
CA GLN A 162 2.38 -3.06 7.49
C GLN A 162 2.62 -4.43 8.11
N LYS A 163 1.90 -5.46 7.64
CA LYS A 163 2.11 -6.85 8.11
C LYS A 163 3.50 -7.36 7.74
N LEU A 164 3.99 -7.09 6.53
CA LEU A 164 5.33 -7.49 6.10
C LEU A 164 6.42 -6.84 6.96
N GLU A 165 6.26 -5.58 7.33
CA GLU A 165 7.24 -4.88 8.14
C GLU A 165 7.24 -5.33 9.60
N VAL A 166 6.07 -5.58 10.20
CA VAL A 166 5.98 -6.19 11.53
C VAL A 166 6.68 -7.56 11.53
N LEU A 167 6.41 -8.41 10.54
CA LEU A 167 7.08 -9.70 10.39
C LEU A 167 8.60 -9.55 10.21
N HIS A 168 9.03 -8.55 9.44
CA HIS A 168 10.45 -8.24 9.27
C HIS A 168 11.10 -7.79 10.58
N SER A 169 10.45 -6.91 11.34
CA SER A 169 10.95 -6.40 12.62
C SER A 169 11.09 -7.51 13.67
N VAL A 170 10.11 -8.42 13.74
CA VAL A 170 10.15 -9.60 14.61
C VAL A 170 11.31 -10.51 14.21
N LYS A 171 11.49 -10.75 12.91
CA LYS A 171 12.58 -11.58 12.39
C LYS A 171 13.97 -11.00 12.70
N GLU A 172 14.17 -9.69 12.52
CA GLU A 172 15.45 -9.04 12.84
C GLU A 172 15.71 -9.03 14.35
N ARG A 173 14.69 -8.78 15.18
CA ARG A 173 14.82 -8.85 16.64
C ARG A 173 15.20 -10.25 17.12
N ILE A 174 14.60 -11.29 16.56
CA ILE A 174 14.99 -12.69 16.82
C ILE A 174 16.44 -12.93 16.40
N LYS A 175 16.84 -12.47 15.21
CA LYS A 175 18.22 -12.61 14.70
C LYS A 175 19.25 -11.91 15.58
N THR A 176 18.92 -10.77 16.19
CA THR A 176 19.80 -10.08 17.15
C THR A 176 19.94 -10.80 18.49
N LEU A 177 18.93 -11.58 18.89
CA LEU A 177 18.94 -12.34 20.15
C LEU A 177 19.60 -13.72 20.00
N CYS A 178 19.54 -14.32 18.81
CA CYS A 178 20.14 -15.63 18.53
C CYS A 178 21.62 -15.81 18.95
N PRO A 179 22.51 -14.81 18.86
CA PRO A 179 23.90 -14.94 19.29
C PRO A 179 24.10 -14.90 20.82
N SER A 180 23.12 -14.37 21.56
CA SER A 180 23.23 -14.11 23.01
C SER A 180 22.41 -15.09 23.87
N VAL A 181 21.90 -16.17 23.29
CA VAL A 181 21.08 -17.18 23.97
C VAL A 181 21.68 -18.57 23.80
N ASP A 182 21.29 -19.49 24.67
CA ASP A 182 21.71 -20.88 24.60
C ASP A 182 21.04 -21.64 23.42
N ASN A 183 21.54 -22.84 23.14
CA ASN A 183 21.12 -23.61 21.97
C ASN A 183 19.64 -24.03 22.00
N ALA A 184 19.08 -24.30 23.17
CA ALA A 184 17.67 -24.68 23.28
C ALA A 184 16.75 -23.49 22.93
N THR A 185 17.00 -22.32 23.53
CA THR A 185 16.26 -21.07 23.24
C THR A 185 16.43 -20.64 21.78
N ARG A 186 17.63 -20.80 21.20
CA ARG A 186 17.89 -20.51 19.78
C ARG A 186 17.05 -21.36 18.84
N MET A 187 16.83 -22.64 19.15
CA MET A 187 16.00 -23.55 18.35
C MET A 187 14.52 -23.15 18.40
N GLU A 188 14.02 -22.74 19.56
CA GLU A 188 12.64 -22.23 19.70
C GLU A 188 12.44 -20.92 18.92
N LEU A 189 13.39 -19.99 19.03
CA LEU A 189 13.38 -18.74 18.27
C LEU A 189 13.35 -18.97 16.74
N LEU A 190 14.13 -19.93 16.25
CA LEU A 190 14.12 -20.32 14.83
C LEU A 190 12.82 -21.04 14.42
N SER A 191 12.20 -21.78 15.32
CA SER A 191 10.88 -22.39 15.12
C SER A 191 9.79 -21.33 14.94
N ILE A 192 9.80 -20.27 15.76
CA ILE A 192 8.89 -19.12 15.63
C ILE A 192 9.06 -18.44 14.26
N VAL A 193 10.30 -18.23 13.81
CA VAL A 193 10.58 -17.68 12.47
C VAL A 193 10.04 -18.58 11.35
N ASN A 194 10.09 -19.90 11.51
CA ASN A 194 9.57 -20.84 10.53
C ASN A 194 8.03 -20.93 10.56
N ALA A 195 7.41 -20.81 11.73
CA ALA A 195 5.95 -20.71 11.87
C ALA A 195 5.41 -19.46 11.18
N ILE A 196 6.07 -18.31 11.37
CA ILE A 196 5.77 -17.04 10.66
C ILE A 196 5.85 -17.19 9.14
N LYS A 197 6.87 -17.88 8.61
CA LYS A 197 6.98 -18.15 7.17
C LYS A 197 5.86 -19.06 6.65
N THR A 198 5.31 -19.91 7.50
CA THR A 198 4.27 -20.89 7.15
C THR A 198 2.88 -20.26 7.23
N SER A 199 2.62 -19.40 8.22
CA SER A 199 1.34 -18.67 8.39
C SER A 199 1.12 -17.56 7.35
N ALA A 200 2.18 -17.04 6.72
CA ALA A 200 2.07 -16.11 5.59
C ALA A 200 1.54 -16.75 4.28
N ASN A 201 1.40 -18.09 4.21
CA ASN A 201 0.71 -18.78 3.12
C ASN A 201 -0.80 -18.84 3.41
N ASP A 202 -1.47 -17.71 3.30
CA ASP A 202 -2.86 -17.57 3.73
C ASP A 202 -3.84 -17.85 2.58
N THR A 203 -4.58 -18.95 2.68
CA THR A 203 -5.63 -19.36 1.73
C THR A 203 -6.78 -18.34 1.69
N LYS A 204 -7.05 -17.68 2.82
CA LYS A 204 -8.12 -16.68 2.98
C LYS A 204 -7.78 -15.34 2.31
N LEU A 205 -6.54 -14.85 2.46
CA LEU A 205 -6.08 -13.63 1.77
C LEU A 205 -6.09 -13.78 0.24
N TRP A 206 -5.83 -14.99 -0.26
CA TRP A 206 -5.91 -15.26 -1.69
C TRP A 206 -7.36 -15.26 -2.19
N GLU A 207 -8.30 -15.80 -1.43
CA GLU A 207 -9.72 -15.79 -1.79
C GLU A 207 -10.27 -14.37 -1.83
N ASP A 208 -9.92 -13.53 -0.85
CA ASP A 208 -10.28 -12.12 -0.83
C ASP A 208 -9.66 -11.37 -2.02
N PHE A 209 -8.34 -11.49 -2.23
CA PHE A 209 -7.66 -10.91 -3.40
C PHE A 209 -8.32 -11.34 -4.71
N LYS A 210 -8.63 -12.63 -4.84
CA LYS A 210 -9.25 -13.21 -6.03
C LYS A 210 -10.62 -12.59 -6.28
N LEU A 211 -11.45 -12.45 -5.25
CA LEU A 211 -12.76 -11.81 -5.36
C LEU A 211 -12.65 -10.36 -5.85
N TYR A 212 -11.67 -9.60 -5.38
CA TYR A 212 -11.43 -8.21 -5.83
C TYR A 212 -10.81 -8.13 -7.23
N PHE A 213 -9.87 -9.02 -7.54
CA PHE A 213 -9.24 -9.10 -8.84
C PHE A 213 -10.25 -9.48 -9.92
N GLU A 214 -11.16 -10.42 -9.64
CA GLU A 214 -12.22 -10.82 -10.57
C GLU A 214 -13.24 -9.71 -10.84
N LYS A 215 -13.41 -8.74 -9.93
CA LYS A 215 -14.25 -7.56 -10.18
C LYS A 215 -13.63 -6.59 -11.18
N THR A 216 -12.30 -6.43 -11.17
CA THR A 216 -11.57 -5.51 -12.07
C THR A 216 -11.15 -6.16 -13.38
N ASN A 217 -10.94 -7.47 -13.36
CA ASN A 217 -10.52 -8.27 -14.49
C ASN A 217 -11.49 -9.46 -14.62
N PRO A 218 -12.78 -9.20 -14.94
CA PRO A 218 -13.79 -10.24 -15.03
C PRO A 218 -13.36 -11.32 -16.02
N ASN A 219 -13.56 -12.56 -15.62
CA ASN A 219 -13.21 -13.76 -16.38
C ASN A 219 -11.71 -13.99 -16.64
N PHE A 220 -10.79 -13.11 -16.24
CA PHE A 220 -9.36 -13.32 -16.51
C PHE A 220 -8.83 -14.62 -15.91
N LEU A 221 -9.09 -14.86 -14.62
CA LEU A 221 -8.61 -16.07 -13.95
C LEU A 221 -9.23 -17.33 -14.56
N LEU A 222 -10.51 -17.27 -14.92
CA LEU A 222 -11.22 -18.35 -15.59
C LEU A 222 -10.63 -18.64 -16.97
N LEU A 223 -10.41 -17.62 -17.80
CA LEU A 223 -9.82 -17.72 -19.13
C LEU A 223 -8.38 -18.20 -19.07
N LEU A 224 -7.59 -17.68 -18.12
CA LEU A 224 -6.20 -18.08 -17.92
C LEU A 224 -6.10 -19.54 -17.47
N ALA A 225 -6.93 -19.96 -16.52
CA ALA A 225 -6.98 -21.35 -16.06
C ALA A 225 -7.46 -22.30 -17.18
N LYS A 226 -8.43 -21.88 -18.00
CA LYS A 226 -8.92 -22.66 -19.15
C LYS A 226 -7.86 -22.78 -20.24
N LYS A 227 -7.12 -21.72 -20.53
CA LYS A 227 -6.06 -21.70 -21.56
C LYS A 227 -4.79 -22.42 -21.09
N HIS A 228 -4.53 -22.42 -19.79
CA HIS A 228 -3.33 -23.02 -19.17
C HIS A 228 -3.69 -23.81 -17.90
N PRO A 229 -4.30 -25.00 -18.03
CA PRO A 229 -4.75 -25.81 -16.89
C PRO A 229 -3.62 -26.31 -15.97
N GLN A 230 -2.38 -26.32 -16.45
CA GLN A 230 -1.17 -26.71 -15.72
C GLN A 230 -0.66 -25.64 -14.72
N LEU A 231 -1.28 -24.47 -14.66
CA LEU A 231 -0.91 -23.43 -13.71
C LEU A 231 -1.45 -23.76 -12.32
N THR A 232 -0.57 -23.70 -11.33
CA THR A 232 -0.95 -23.85 -9.92
C THR A 232 -1.57 -22.55 -9.40
N THR A 233 -2.23 -22.61 -8.25
CA THR A 233 -2.77 -21.42 -7.57
C THR A 233 -1.72 -20.33 -7.34
N LYS A 234 -0.48 -20.72 -7.02
CA LYS A 234 0.65 -19.78 -6.87
C LYS A 234 1.03 -19.13 -8.19
N ASP A 235 0.98 -19.89 -9.29
CA ASP A 235 1.24 -19.35 -10.63
C ASP A 235 0.15 -18.36 -11.06
N LEU A 236 -1.13 -18.68 -10.81
CA LEU A 236 -2.26 -17.80 -11.10
C LEU A 236 -2.17 -16.49 -10.31
N LYS A 237 -1.85 -16.57 -9.01
CA LYS A 237 -1.59 -15.39 -8.16
C LYS A 237 -0.49 -14.50 -8.72
N TYR A 238 0.60 -15.10 -9.17
CA TYR A 238 1.69 -14.38 -9.80
C TYR A 238 1.28 -13.69 -11.12
N CYS A 239 0.45 -14.36 -11.92
CA CYS A 239 -0.07 -13.79 -13.17
C CYS A 239 -0.99 -12.59 -12.91
N CYS A 240 -1.75 -12.59 -11.81
CA CYS A 240 -2.53 -11.43 -11.41
C CYS A 240 -1.64 -10.21 -11.13
N TYR A 241 -0.52 -10.37 -10.41
CA TYR A 241 0.43 -9.27 -10.18
C TYR A 241 0.98 -8.69 -11.48
N LEU A 242 1.30 -9.55 -12.44
CA LEU A 242 1.74 -9.12 -13.76
C LEU A 242 0.62 -8.43 -14.56
N LYS A 243 -0.61 -8.95 -14.52
CA LYS A 243 -1.77 -8.33 -15.18
C LYS A 243 -2.05 -6.93 -14.61
N MET A 244 -1.75 -6.71 -13.34
CA MET A 244 -1.85 -5.44 -12.63
C MET A 244 -0.67 -4.47 -12.87
N ASN A 245 0.20 -4.73 -13.85
CA ASN A 245 1.37 -3.90 -14.14
C ASN A 245 2.39 -3.75 -13.01
N MET A 246 2.45 -4.67 -12.04
CA MET A 246 3.48 -4.61 -11.01
C MET A 246 4.88 -4.83 -11.61
N SER A 247 5.85 -4.00 -11.22
CA SER A 247 7.23 -4.17 -11.66
C SER A 247 7.86 -5.40 -11.00
N ASN A 248 8.95 -5.90 -11.57
CA ASN A 248 9.70 -7.01 -10.97
C ASN A 248 10.19 -6.67 -9.56
N ASP A 249 10.55 -5.40 -9.30
CA ASP A 249 11.03 -4.94 -8.00
C ASP A 249 9.89 -4.81 -6.98
N ASP A 250 8.69 -4.46 -7.44
CA ASP A 250 7.49 -4.44 -6.59
C ASP A 250 7.10 -5.87 -6.20
N ILE A 251 7.07 -6.80 -7.17
CA ILE A 251 6.79 -8.22 -6.93
C ILE A 251 7.84 -8.83 -6.00
N ARG A 252 9.13 -8.49 -6.18
CA ARG A 252 10.23 -8.91 -5.31
C ARG A 252 9.97 -8.49 -3.87
N SER A 253 9.64 -7.21 -3.68
CA SER A 253 9.42 -6.61 -2.36
C SER A 253 8.16 -7.17 -1.71
N LEU A 254 7.05 -7.26 -2.47
CA LEU A 254 5.76 -7.81 -2.03
C LEU A 254 5.87 -9.27 -1.57
N LEU A 255 6.65 -10.09 -2.27
CA LEU A 255 6.81 -11.51 -1.94
C LEU A 255 7.97 -11.78 -0.98
N GLY A 256 8.78 -10.77 -0.63
CA GLY A 256 9.96 -10.95 0.22
C GLY A 256 11.00 -11.91 -0.36
N ILE A 257 11.10 -12.01 -1.69
CA ILE A 257 12.03 -12.91 -2.40
C ILE A 257 13.19 -12.12 -3.02
N ASN A 258 14.20 -12.82 -3.55
CA ASN A 258 15.29 -12.18 -4.30
C ASN A 258 14.93 -12.01 -5.78
N GLN A 259 15.69 -11.16 -6.49
CA GLN A 259 15.47 -10.87 -7.91
C GLN A 259 15.57 -12.13 -8.79
N GLU A 260 16.44 -13.06 -8.42
CA GLU A 260 16.61 -14.31 -9.15
C GLU A 260 15.38 -15.22 -9.04
N SER A 261 14.69 -15.20 -7.91
CA SER A 261 13.44 -15.93 -7.69
C SER A 261 12.30 -15.37 -8.55
N VAL A 262 12.26 -14.05 -8.75
CA VAL A 262 11.31 -13.38 -9.67
C VAL A 262 11.57 -13.81 -11.11
N ARG A 263 12.83 -13.78 -11.56
CA ARG A 263 13.24 -14.23 -12.90
C ARG A 263 12.90 -15.69 -13.14
N THR A 264 13.23 -16.55 -12.18
CA THR A 264 12.96 -17.99 -12.23
C THR A 264 11.45 -18.27 -12.30
N HIS A 265 10.63 -17.55 -11.52
CA HIS A 265 9.17 -17.67 -11.62
C HIS A 265 8.65 -17.31 -13.01
N LYS A 266 9.06 -16.17 -13.58
CA LYS A 266 8.66 -15.75 -14.93
C LYS A 266 9.07 -16.77 -16.00
N TYR A 267 10.30 -17.31 -15.90
CA TYR A 267 10.77 -18.36 -16.80
C TYR A 267 9.89 -19.62 -16.71
N ARG A 268 9.57 -20.07 -15.48
CA ARG A 268 8.70 -21.22 -15.25
C ARG A 268 7.29 -20.98 -15.79
N LEU A 269 6.73 -19.77 -15.62
CA LEU A 269 5.44 -19.40 -16.18
C LEU A 269 5.44 -19.47 -17.70
N LYS A 270 6.43 -18.86 -18.37
CA LYS A 270 6.55 -18.94 -19.83
C LYS A 270 6.64 -20.39 -20.31
N LYS A 271 7.43 -21.23 -19.65
CA LYS A 271 7.57 -22.66 -19.97
C LYS A 271 6.24 -23.41 -19.77
N LYS A 272 5.56 -23.19 -18.64
CA LYS A 272 4.25 -23.80 -18.36
C LYS A 272 3.21 -23.37 -19.38
N MET A 273 3.17 -22.10 -19.75
CA MET A 273 2.24 -21.55 -20.75
C MET A 273 2.66 -21.81 -22.21
N ARG A 274 3.78 -22.50 -22.44
CA ARG A 274 4.36 -22.79 -23.76
C ARG A 274 4.54 -21.54 -24.63
N LEU A 275 4.93 -20.42 -24.03
CA LEU A 275 5.18 -19.17 -24.74
C LEU A 275 6.58 -19.18 -25.37
N SER A 276 6.74 -18.54 -26.52
CA SER A 276 8.05 -18.34 -27.14
C SER A 276 8.94 -17.46 -26.25
N LYS A 277 10.27 -17.59 -26.39
CA LYS A 277 11.22 -16.81 -25.60
C LYS A 277 11.06 -15.30 -25.83
N GLU A 278 10.76 -14.92 -27.06
CA GLU A 278 10.59 -13.55 -27.55
C GLU A 278 9.29 -12.89 -27.09
N LEU A 279 8.24 -13.69 -26.84
CA LEU A 279 6.96 -13.14 -26.39
C LEU A 279 7.08 -12.64 -24.95
N ASP A 280 6.81 -11.36 -24.75
CA ASP A 280 6.75 -10.78 -23.41
C ASP A 280 5.56 -11.32 -22.62
N LEU A 281 5.82 -11.83 -21.42
CA LEU A 281 4.81 -12.44 -20.55
C LEU A 281 3.77 -11.42 -20.11
N HIS A 282 4.17 -10.18 -19.91
CA HIS A 282 3.29 -9.11 -19.46
C HIS A 282 2.28 -8.75 -20.56
N SER A 283 2.78 -8.57 -21.77
CA SER A 283 1.99 -8.29 -22.97
C SER A 283 1.03 -9.44 -23.29
N TYR A 284 1.48 -10.69 -23.15
CA TYR A 284 0.63 -11.86 -23.30
C TYR A 284 -0.54 -11.88 -22.31
N LEU A 285 -0.27 -11.65 -21.03
CA LEU A 285 -1.31 -11.63 -19.99
C LEU A 285 -2.27 -10.45 -20.18
N LYS A 286 -1.80 -9.29 -20.68
CA LYS A 286 -2.68 -8.17 -21.03
C LYS A 286 -3.69 -8.51 -22.12
N ALA A 287 -3.30 -9.32 -23.10
CA ALA A 287 -4.14 -9.71 -24.23
C ALA A 287 -5.17 -10.82 -23.91
N ILE A 288 -5.11 -11.41 -22.70
CA ILE A 288 -6.14 -12.33 -22.16
C ILE A 288 -7.21 -11.52 -21.46
#